data_AF-A0A401GXG7-F1
#
_entry.id   AF-A0A401GXG7-F1
#
_cell.length_a   1.000
_cell.length_b   1.000
_cell.length_c   1.000
_cell.angle_alpha   90.00
_cell.angle_beta   90.00
_cell.angle_gamma   90.00
#
_symmetry.space_group_name_H-M   'P 1'
#
loop_
_entity.id
_entity.type
_entity.pdbx_description
1 polymer ?
#
loop_
_entity_poly.entity_id
_entity_poly.type
_entity_poly.pdbx_seq_one_letter_code
_entity_poly.pdbx_strand_id
1 'polypeptide(L)'
;MDCPILVWMLYLNREMNKEDYESCYTVMQECVTHANVRYAPDGRETYRQILAYMLPLLMMRHRRIPRIKWRDHEGPNGKHYIEQDFDAMHSNRVRSMIGYHLAYDNNLVGMVMTQGKQRDVINIGLGVKQLAVSPPDISVGAYAESFYHKLTPLELSFIAPDHGETTVLRRLCLLLALKQSSTSNTRP
;
A
#
# COMPACT_ATOMS: atom_id res chain seq x y z
N MET A 1 -17.97 15.77 -11.26
CA MET A 1 -17.33 16.16 -9.99
C MET A 1 -16.10 15.29 -9.85
N ASP A 2 -14.92 15.89 -9.85
CA ASP A 2 -13.67 15.18 -9.62
C ASP A 2 -13.65 14.70 -8.17
N CYS A 3 -13.60 13.39 -7.96
CA CYS A 3 -13.48 12.84 -6.63
C CYS A 3 -12.03 12.96 -6.16
N PRO A 4 -11.76 13.53 -4.97
CA PRO A 4 -10.40 13.76 -4.51
C PRO A 4 -9.69 12.43 -4.25
N ILE A 5 -8.38 12.40 -4.53
CA ILE A 5 -7.50 11.33 -4.08
C ILE A 5 -7.11 11.65 -2.64
N LEU A 6 -7.39 10.72 -1.72
CA LEU A 6 -7.02 10.82 -0.32
C LEU A 6 -5.86 9.88 -0.04
N VAL A 7 -4.88 10.34 0.72
CA VAL A 7 -3.71 9.55 1.13
C VAL A 7 -3.62 9.56 2.65
N TRP A 8 -3.61 8.38 3.25
CA TRP A 8 -3.38 8.17 4.68
C TRP A 8 -2.01 7.57 4.87
N MET A 9 -1.17 8.22 5.68
CA MET A 9 0.18 7.77 6.00
C MET A 9 0.30 7.59 7.51
N LEU A 10 0.76 6.42 7.93
CA LEU A 10 1.00 6.08 9.32
C LEU A 10 2.49 5.83 9.50
N TYR A 11 3.13 6.68 10.29
CA TYR A 11 4.52 6.49 10.71
C TYR A 11 4.57 5.72 12.02
N LEU A 12 5.37 4.67 12.04
CA LEU A 12 5.51 3.74 13.14
C LEU A 12 6.72 4.19 13.99
N ASN A 13 6.43 4.94 15.05
CA ASN A 13 7.44 5.49 15.95
C ASN A 13 7.78 4.59 17.14
N ARG A 14 7.02 3.50 17.32
CA ARG A 14 7.22 2.50 18.37
C ARG A 14 7.01 1.11 17.80
N GLU A 15 7.67 0.13 18.40
CA GLU A 15 7.37 -1.27 18.12
C GLU A 15 5.99 -1.62 18.69
N MET A 16 5.25 -2.46 17.97
CA MET A 16 3.97 -2.96 18.44
C MET A 16 4.24 -4.04 19.48
N ASN A 17 3.65 -3.90 20.67
CA ASN A 17 3.75 -4.93 21.69
C ASN A 17 2.90 -6.16 21.27
N LYS A 18 3.10 -7.28 21.96
CA LYS A 18 2.41 -8.53 21.64
C LYS A 18 0.88 -8.42 21.79
N GLU A 19 0.39 -7.67 22.78
CA GLU A 19 -1.05 -7.51 23.03
C GLU A 19 -1.74 -6.72 21.90
N ASP A 20 -1.12 -5.62 21.47
CA ASP A 20 -1.52 -4.83 20.29
C ASP A 20 -1.49 -5.71 19.03
N TYR A 21 -0.47 -6.58 18.91
CA TYR A 21 -0.36 -7.54 17.80
C TYR A 21 -1.53 -8.50 17.75
N GLU A 22 -1.81 -9.21 18.85
CA GLU A 22 -2.92 -10.17 18.92
C GLU A 22 -4.25 -9.50 18.61
N SER A 23 -4.48 -8.32 19.18
CA SER A 23 -5.71 -7.56 19.00
C SER A 23 -5.91 -7.18 17.53
N CYS A 24 -4.88 -6.64 16.88
CA CYS A 24 -4.94 -6.24 15.48
C CYS A 24 -5.01 -7.45 14.54
N TYR A 25 -4.26 -8.51 14.83
CA TYR A 25 -4.27 -9.74 14.04
C TYR A 25 -5.64 -10.42 14.06
N THR A 26 -6.28 -10.51 15.24
CA THR A 26 -7.62 -11.07 15.40
C THR A 26 -8.65 -10.30 14.58
N VAL A 27 -8.67 -8.96 14.71
CA VAL A 27 -9.60 -8.12 13.94
C VAL A 27 -9.37 -8.26 12.44
N MET A 28 -8.11 -8.31 11.99
CA MET A 28 -7.79 -8.53 10.58
C MET A 28 -8.32 -9.88 10.08
N GLN A 29 -8.10 -10.97 10.82
CA GLN A 29 -8.58 -12.30 10.45
C GLN A 29 -10.11 -12.34 10.32
N GLU A 30 -10.83 -11.69 11.23
CA GLU A 30 -12.30 -11.65 11.21
C GLU A 30 -12.86 -10.75 10.10
N CYS A 31 -12.21 -9.60 9.85
CA CYS A 31 -12.76 -8.57 8.98
C CYS A 31 -12.22 -8.58 7.55
N VAL A 32 -11.03 -9.14 7.34
CA VAL A 32 -10.24 -9.07 6.09
C VAL A 32 -9.84 -10.49 5.67
N THR A 33 -10.83 -11.30 5.31
CA THR A 33 -10.64 -12.75 5.07
C THR A 33 -9.73 -13.11 3.89
N HIS A 34 -9.42 -12.15 3.01
CA HIS A 34 -8.48 -12.31 1.92
C HIS A 34 -7.02 -12.04 2.32
N ALA A 35 -6.78 -11.46 3.50
CA ALA A 35 -5.44 -11.14 3.96
C ALA A 35 -4.69 -12.43 4.34
N ASN A 36 -3.64 -12.74 3.59
CA ASN A 36 -2.76 -13.87 3.88
C ASN A 36 -1.49 -13.40 4.60
N VAL A 37 -1.65 -13.03 5.87
CA VAL A 37 -0.53 -12.61 6.73
C VAL A 37 -0.20 -13.72 7.71
N ARG A 38 1.05 -14.18 7.70
CA ARG A 38 1.54 -15.18 8.66
C ARG A 38 1.56 -14.58 10.07
N TYR A 39 1.05 -15.32 11.04
CA TYR A 39 1.26 -15.00 12.46
C TYR A 39 2.75 -15.13 12.82
N ALA A 40 3.39 -13.99 13.10
CA ALA A 40 4.78 -13.90 13.55
C ALA A 40 4.99 -12.60 14.36
N PRO A 41 4.63 -12.58 15.66
CA PRO A 41 4.65 -11.37 16.49
C PRO A 41 6.03 -10.72 16.61
N ASP A 42 7.11 -11.50 16.50
CA ASP A 42 8.49 -10.99 16.53
C ASP A 42 8.96 -10.46 15.16
N GLY A 43 8.15 -10.65 14.11
CA GLY A 43 8.47 -10.25 12.74
C GLY A 43 7.95 -8.85 12.43
N ARG A 44 8.87 -7.88 12.32
CA ARG A 44 8.56 -6.47 11.95
C ARG A 44 7.75 -6.32 10.66
N GLU A 45 7.92 -7.25 9.73
CA GLU A 45 7.20 -7.24 8.46
C GLU A 45 5.70 -7.55 8.63
N THR A 46 5.36 -8.55 9.44
CA THR A 46 3.96 -8.96 9.61
C THR A 46 3.15 -7.87 10.31
N TYR A 47 3.78 -7.13 11.21
CA TYR A 47 3.21 -5.94 11.82
C TYR A 47 2.76 -4.90 10.77
N ARG A 48 3.62 -4.55 9.80
CA ARG A 48 3.28 -3.59 8.75
C ARG A 48 2.12 -4.07 7.90
N GLN A 49 2.13 -5.37 7.58
CA GLN A 49 1.07 -6.00 6.80
C GLN A 49 -0.27 -5.92 7.54
N ILE A 50 -0.31 -6.28 8.82
CA ILE A 50 -1.51 -6.16 9.67
C ILE A 50 -2.01 -4.72 9.67
N LEU A 51 -1.15 -3.75 9.97
CA LEU A 51 -1.55 -2.34 9.99
C LEU A 51 -2.05 -1.85 8.64
N ALA A 52 -1.44 -2.29 7.54
CA ALA A 52 -1.90 -1.95 6.19
C ALA A 52 -3.33 -2.43 5.96
N TYR A 53 -3.64 -3.68 6.32
CA TYR A 53 -5.00 -4.23 6.20
C TYR A 53 -6.00 -3.62 7.20
N MET A 54 -5.52 -3.00 8.28
CA MET A 54 -6.36 -2.24 9.20
C MET A 54 -6.76 -0.86 8.64
N LEU A 55 -6.00 -0.26 7.73
CA LEU A 55 -6.29 1.08 7.20
C LEU A 55 -7.67 1.21 6.54
N PRO A 56 -8.12 0.28 5.65
CA PRO A 56 -9.46 0.33 5.10
C PRO A 56 -10.56 0.23 6.18
N LEU A 57 -10.35 -0.61 7.19
CA LEU A 57 -11.29 -0.75 8.33
C LEU A 57 -11.41 0.57 9.11
N LEU A 58 -10.27 1.19 9.42
CA LEU A 58 -10.21 2.48 10.11
C LEU A 58 -10.85 3.60 9.27
N MET A 59 -10.65 3.59 7.96
CA MET A 59 -11.30 4.53 7.05
C MET A 59 -12.82 4.39 7.09
N MET A 60 -13.35 3.18 6.99
CA MET A 60 -14.80 2.95 7.05
C MET A 60 -15.38 3.33 8.40
N ARG A 61 -14.66 3.04 9.49
CA ARG A 61 -15.02 3.48 10.84
C ARG A 61 -15.01 5.01 10.97
N HIS A 62 -14.01 5.69 10.42
CA HIS A 62 -13.92 7.16 10.40
C HIS A 62 -15.09 7.79 9.63
N ARG A 63 -15.52 7.15 8.53
CA ARG A 63 -16.72 7.51 7.76
C ARG A 63 -18.04 7.14 8.47
N ARG A 64 -17.98 6.50 9.64
CA ARG A 64 -19.12 6.00 10.44
C ARG A 64 -19.99 4.99 9.69
N ILE A 65 -19.39 4.18 8.81
CA ILE A 65 -20.09 3.14 8.05
C ILE A 65 -19.89 1.80 8.76
N PRO A 66 -20.96 1.13 9.25
CA PRO A 66 -20.86 -0.16 9.93
C PRO A 66 -20.29 -1.27 9.03
N ARG A 67 -19.52 -2.21 9.60
CA ARG A 67 -18.88 -3.32 8.87
C ARG A 67 -19.84 -4.14 7.99
N ILE A 68 -21.09 -4.31 8.45
CA ILE A 68 -22.12 -5.07 7.74
C ILE A 68 -22.56 -4.41 6.43
N LYS A 69 -22.47 -3.07 6.33
CA LYS A 69 -22.93 -2.25 5.20
C LYS A 69 -21.90 -2.10 4.09
N TRP A 70 -20.81 -2.86 4.10
CA TRP A 70 -19.84 -2.83 3.01
C TRP A 70 -19.12 -4.16 2.82
N ARG A 71 -18.57 -4.33 1.63
CA ARG A 71 -17.79 -5.49 1.20
C ARG A 71 -16.54 -5.04 0.48
N ASP A 72 -15.48 -5.79 0.70
CA ASP A 72 -14.20 -5.61 0.05
C ASP A 72 -14.10 -6.63 -1.09
N HIS A 73 -13.71 -6.17 -2.26
CA HIS A 73 -13.62 -6.96 -3.48
C HIS A 73 -12.26 -6.79 -4.11
N GLU A 74 -11.73 -7.89 -4.64
CA GLU A 74 -10.52 -7.91 -5.44
C GLU A 74 -10.90 -7.96 -6.93
N GLY A 75 -10.37 -7.04 -7.73
CA GLY A 75 -10.51 -7.06 -9.18
C GLY A 75 -9.58 -8.07 -9.87
N PRO A 76 -9.72 -8.31 -11.18
CA PRO A 76 -8.92 -9.29 -11.92
C PRO A 76 -7.41 -9.05 -11.89
N ASN A 77 -6.98 -7.83 -11.60
CA ASN A 77 -5.58 -7.41 -11.49
C ASN A 77 -5.06 -7.41 -10.04
N GLY A 78 -5.86 -7.86 -9.07
CA GLY A 78 -5.52 -7.81 -7.66
C GLY A 78 -5.70 -6.44 -7.00
N LYS A 79 -6.32 -5.47 -7.68
CA LYS A 79 -6.65 -4.16 -7.08
C LYS A 79 -7.96 -4.26 -6.30
N HIS A 80 -7.97 -3.68 -5.11
CA HIS A 80 -9.09 -3.74 -4.21
C HIS A 80 -10.04 -2.55 -4.37
N TYR A 81 -11.34 -2.82 -4.17
CA TYR A 81 -12.37 -1.80 -4.06
C TYR A 81 -13.43 -2.20 -3.04
N ILE A 82 -13.98 -1.20 -2.36
CA ILE A 82 -15.05 -1.35 -1.40
C ILE A 82 -16.37 -0.96 -2.04
N GLU A 83 -17.31 -1.89 -2.03
CA GLU A 83 -18.72 -1.63 -2.34
C GLU A 83 -19.48 -1.35 -1.04
N GLN A 84 -20.23 -0.25 -1.04
CA GLN A 84 -21.10 0.16 0.08
C GLN A 84 -22.54 -0.20 -0.25
N ASP A 85 -23.21 -0.85 0.68
CA ASP A 85 -24.62 -1.19 0.60
C ASP A 85 -25.45 -0.01 1.14
N PHE A 86 -25.98 0.81 0.23
CA PHE A 86 -26.93 1.87 0.59
C PHE A 86 -28.34 1.30 0.52
N ASP A 87 -29.10 1.41 1.62
CA ASP A 87 -30.51 1.01 1.61
C ASP A 87 -31.26 1.74 0.47
N ALA A 88 -32.07 0.98 -0.27
CA ALA A 88 -32.70 1.33 -1.54
C ALA A 88 -33.56 2.62 -1.56
N MET A 89 -33.76 3.29 -0.42
CA MET A 89 -34.53 4.54 -0.33
C MET A 89 -33.83 5.78 -0.94
N HIS A 90 -32.53 5.72 -1.27
CA HIS A 90 -31.80 6.84 -1.89
C HIS A 90 -31.28 6.48 -3.30
N SER A 91 -32.14 5.85 -4.11
CA SER A 91 -31.87 5.21 -5.40
C SER A 91 -31.24 6.07 -6.51
N ASN A 92 -31.00 7.37 -6.29
CA ASN A 92 -30.38 8.26 -7.29
C ASN A 92 -28.89 8.55 -7.04
N ARG A 93 -28.30 8.08 -5.94
CA ARG A 93 -26.83 8.15 -5.78
C ARG A 93 -26.21 6.94 -6.47
N VAL A 94 -25.63 7.17 -7.64
CA VAL A 94 -24.72 6.24 -8.34
C VAL A 94 -23.88 5.50 -7.30
N ARG A 95 -23.95 4.16 -7.27
CA ARG A 95 -23.17 3.32 -6.35
C ARG A 95 -21.72 3.74 -6.44
N SER A 96 -21.26 4.44 -5.42
CA SER A 96 -19.95 5.05 -5.39
C SER A 96 -19.03 4.10 -4.64
N MET A 97 -18.16 3.44 -5.39
CA MET A 97 -17.18 2.49 -4.86
C MET A 97 -15.97 3.27 -4.37
N ILE A 98 -15.22 2.69 -3.43
CA ILE A 98 -13.95 3.23 -2.97
C ILE A 98 -12.85 2.29 -3.44
N GLY A 99 -12.05 2.71 -4.42
CA GLY A 99 -10.82 2.00 -4.74
C GLY A 99 -9.74 2.41 -3.76
N TYR A 100 -8.86 1.48 -3.39
CA TYR A 100 -7.71 1.77 -2.55
C TYR A 100 -6.49 0.94 -2.94
N HIS A 101 -5.31 1.43 -2.55
CA HIS A 101 -4.05 0.70 -2.66
C HIS A 101 -3.23 0.89 -1.40
N LEU A 102 -2.72 -0.22 -0.87
CA LEU A 102 -1.88 -0.26 0.32
C LEU A 102 -0.41 -0.31 -0.11
N ALA A 103 0.45 0.40 0.61
CA ALA A 103 1.89 0.34 0.43
C ALA A 103 2.56 0.47 1.79
N TYR A 104 3.69 -0.19 1.98
CA TYR A 104 4.48 -0.04 3.19
C TYR A 104 5.95 -0.21 2.88
N ASP A 105 6.78 0.52 3.62
CA ASP A 105 8.23 0.34 3.63
C ASP A 105 8.79 0.80 4.98
N ASN A 106 9.59 -0.05 5.62
CA ASN A 106 10.19 0.19 6.93
C ASN A 106 9.19 0.70 7.99
N ASN A 107 9.29 1.97 8.40
CA ASN A 107 8.45 2.53 9.46
C ASN A 107 7.25 3.29 8.90
N LEU A 108 6.91 3.11 7.63
CA LEU A 108 5.82 3.83 6.98
C LEU A 108 4.83 2.84 6.38
N VAL A 109 3.56 3.01 6.71
CA VAL A 109 2.43 2.32 6.09
C VAL A 109 1.52 3.37 5.49
N GLY A 110 1.06 3.14 4.27
CA GLY A 110 0.29 4.09 3.50
C GLY A 110 -0.90 3.44 2.81
N MET A 111 -1.97 4.22 2.67
CA MET A 111 -3.12 3.89 1.84
C MET A 111 -3.46 5.10 0.97
N VAL A 112 -3.56 4.89 -0.34
CA VAL A 112 -4.21 5.84 -1.25
C VAL A 112 -5.61 5.34 -1.56
N MET A 113 -6.57 6.23 -1.67
CA MET A 113 -7.95 5.89 -1.97
C MET A 113 -8.62 6.97 -2.81
N THR A 114 -9.60 6.57 -3.61
CA THR A 114 -10.50 7.49 -4.32
C THR A 114 -11.89 6.89 -4.41
N GLN A 115 -12.87 7.73 -4.68
CA GLN A 115 -14.28 7.33 -4.76
C GLN A 115 -14.81 7.56 -6.17
N GLY A 116 -15.68 6.69 -6.67
CA GLY A 116 -16.14 6.80 -8.06
C GLY A 116 -16.85 5.55 -8.57
N LYS A 117 -16.97 5.43 -9.89
CA LYS A 117 -17.42 4.16 -10.51
C LYS A 117 -16.28 3.16 -10.44
N GLN A 118 -16.59 1.86 -10.47
CA GLN A 118 -15.60 0.79 -10.39
C GLN A 118 -14.37 1.01 -11.30
N ARG A 119 -14.62 1.26 -12.59
CA ARG A 119 -13.58 1.48 -13.59
C ARG A 119 -12.69 2.70 -13.33
N ASP A 120 -13.21 3.69 -12.60
CA ASP A 120 -12.52 4.95 -12.31
C ASP A 120 -11.64 4.80 -11.04
N VAL A 121 -11.98 3.88 -10.13
CA VAL A 121 -11.32 3.77 -8.82
C VAL A 121 -10.24 2.68 -8.75
N ILE A 122 -10.21 1.74 -9.70
CA ILE A 122 -9.23 0.64 -9.72
C ILE A 122 -7.82 1.05 -10.22
N ASN A 123 -7.69 2.25 -10.79
CA ASN A 123 -6.46 2.76 -11.40
C ASN A 123 -5.69 3.71 -10.47
N ILE A 124 -5.58 3.36 -9.18
CA ILE A 124 -4.77 4.11 -8.22
C ILE A 124 -3.67 3.24 -7.61
N GLY A 125 -2.58 3.91 -7.26
CA GLY A 125 -1.37 3.27 -6.80
C GLY A 125 -0.55 4.19 -5.91
N LEU A 126 0.08 3.60 -4.91
CA LEU A 126 0.99 4.26 -4.00
C LEU A 126 2.28 3.45 -3.96
N GLY A 127 3.40 4.12 -4.17
CA GLY A 127 4.74 3.55 -4.01
C GLY A 127 5.44 4.24 -2.86
N VAL A 128 6.11 3.46 -2.01
CA VAL A 128 6.84 3.97 -0.85
C VAL A 128 8.22 3.35 -0.84
N LYS A 129 9.25 4.19 -0.80
CA LYS A 129 10.64 3.76 -0.63
C LYS A 129 11.39 4.61 0.36
N GLN A 130 12.07 3.94 1.30
CA GLN A 130 13.05 4.58 2.17
C GLN A 130 14.25 5.04 1.33
N LEU A 131 14.71 6.27 1.58
CA LEU A 131 15.93 6.79 0.99
C LEU A 131 17.15 6.33 1.80
N ALA A 132 17.44 5.03 1.74
CA ALA A 132 18.58 4.41 2.40
C ALA A 132 18.97 3.11 1.68
N VAL A 133 20.23 2.71 1.80
CA VAL A 133 20.67 1.37 1.41
C VAL A 133 20.23 0.35 2.46
N SER A 134 20.00 -0.90 2.04
CA SER A 134 19.70 -2.00 2.95
C SER A 134 20.37 -3.27 2.42
N PRO A 135 21.26 -3.92 3.20
CA PRO A 135 21.72 -3.57 4.57
C PRO A 135 22.48 -2.22 4.68
N PRO A 136 22.66 -1.64 5.88
CA PRO A 136 23.27 -0.31 6.06
C PRO A 136 24.73 -0.18 5.61
N ASP A 137 25.46 -1.29 5.51
CA ASP A 137 26.92 -1.30 5.29
C ASP A 137 27.34 -1.51 3.82
N ILE A 138 26.38 -1.50 2.88
CA ILE A 138 26.68 -1.67 1.46
C ILE A 138 26.84 -0.33 0.76
N SER A 139 27.67 -0.28 -0.29
CA SER A 139 27.78 0.91 -1.13
C SER A 139 26.51 1.13 -1.95
N VAL A 140 26.24 2.39 -2.33
CA VAL A 140 25.10 2.72 -3.19
C VAL A 140 25.22 2.01 -4.55
N GLY A 141 26.44 1.84 -5.08
CA GLY A 141 26.68 1.09 -6.32
C GLY A 141 26.23 -0.36 -6.21
N ALA A 142 26.68 -1.08 -5.18
CA ALA A 142 26.28 -2.47 -4.94
C ALA A 142 24.77 -2.60 -4.70
N TYR A 143 24.18 -1.64 -3.97
CA TYR A 143 22.73 -1.58 -3.78
C TYR A 143 22.00 -1.41 -5.12
N ALA A 144 22.43 -0.47 -5.97
CA ALA A 144 21.82 -0.22 -7.27
C ALA A 144 21.94 -1.42 -8.22
N GLU A 145 23.10 -2.06 -8.28
CA GLU A 145 23.35 -3.27 -9.07
C GLU A 145 22.37 -4.40 -8.72
N SER A 146 22.02 -4.53 -7.44
CA SER A 146 21.05 -5.53 -6.99
C SER A 146 19.66 -5.36 -7.61
N PHE A 147 19.34 -4.17 -8.15
CA PHE A 147 18.06 -3.87 -8.80
C PHE A 147 18.12 -3.82 -10.33
N TYR A 148 19.27 -4.02 -10.98
CA TYR A 148 19.38 -3.88 -12.43
C TYR A 148 18.42 -4.78 -13.22
N HIS A 149 18.18 -6.00 -12.72
CA HIS A 149 17.22 -6.93 -13.31
C HIS A 149 15.75 -6.45 -13.29
N LYS A 150 15.43 -5.41 -12.52
CA LYS A 150 14.10 -4.80 -12.44
C LYS A 150 13.95 -3.53 -13.28
N LEU A 151 15.04 -3.06 -13.89
CA LEU A 151 15.12 -1.79 -14.59
C LEU A 151 15.32 -2.01 -16.08
N THR A 152 14.65 -1.19 -16.89
CA THR A 152 14.85 -1.14 -18.34
C THR A 152 16.17 -0.44 -18.69
N PRO A 153 16.70 -0.60 -19.91
CA PRO A 153 17.90 0.11 -20.34
C PRO A 153 17.80 1.63 -20.19
N LEU A 154 16.63 2.22 -20.46
CA LEU A 154 16.40 3.65 -20.27
C LEU A 154 16.46 4.04 -18.79
N GLU A 155 15.84 3.26 -17.90
CA GLU A 155 15.87 3.52 -16.46
C GLU A 155 17.28 3.38 -15.87
N LEU A 156 18.06 2.42 -16.36
CA LEU A 156 19.47 2.25 -16.00
C LEU A 156 20.30 3.50 -16.35
N SER A 157 20.00 4.17 -17.47
CA SER A 157 20.70 5.40 -17.84
C SER A 157 20.51 6.54 -16.82
N PHE A 158 19.40 6.55 -16.07
CA PHE A 158 19.16 7.57 -15.05
C PHE A 158 19.96 7.36 -13.77
N ILE A 159 20.49 6.16 -13.54
CA ILE A 159 21.22 5.76 -12.33
C ILE A 159 22.68 5.40 -12.62
N ALA A 160 23.24 5.91 -13.72
CA ALA A 160 24.63 5.66 -14.07
C ALA A 160 25.60 6.09 -12.94
N PRO A 161 26.69 5.34 -12.66
CA PRO A 161 27.55 5.56 -11.48
C PRO A 161 28.22 6.94 -11.43
N ASP A 162 28.42 7.57 -12.57
CA ASP A 162 29.02 8.90 -12.74
C ASP A 162 28.15 10.05 -12.21
N HIS A 163 26.86 9.80 -11.96
CA HIS A 163 25.95 10.79 -11.37
C HIS A 163 26.17 11.05 -9.86
N GLY A 164 27.03 10.28 -9.21
CA GLY A 164 27.31 10.36 -7.77
C GLY A 164 26.27 9.65 -6.90
N GLU A 165 26.72 9.13 -5.76
CA GLU A 165 25.95 8.20 -4.91
C GLU A 165 24.60 8.75 -4.45
N THR A 166 24.54 10.01 -3.99
CA THR A 166 23.28 10.61 -3.52
C THR A 166 22.24 10.71 -4.64
N THR A 167 22.67 11.06 -5.85
CA THR A 167 21.79 11.18 -7.02
C THR A 167 21.28 9.81 -7.45
N VAL A 168 22.19 8.83 -7.54
CA VAL A 168 21.87 7.45 -7.89
C VAL A 168 20.85 6.86 -6.92
N LEU A 169 21.08 6.98 -5.61
CA LEU A 169 20.18 6.45 -4.59
C LEU A 169 18.79 7.08 -4.68
N ARG A 170 18.70 8.42 -4.79
CA ARG A 170 17.42 9.13 -4.91
C ARG A 170 16.64 8.70 -6.15
N ARG A 171 17.29 8.66 -7.31
CA ARG A 171 16.65 8.27 -8.57
C ARG A 171 16.22 6.81 -8.56
N LEU A 172 17.04 5.92 -8.02
CA LEU A 172 16.68 4.51 -7.85
C LEU A 172 15.43 4.35 -6.96
N CYS A 173 15.40 4.98 -5.78
CA CYS A 173 14.23 4.91 -4.89
C CYS A 173 12.96 5.46 -5.56
N LEU A 174 13.07 6.54 -6.34
CA LEU A 174 11.95 7.09 -7.11
C LEU A 174 11.46 6.12 -8.18
N LEU A 175 12.36 5.53 -8.97
CA LEU A 175 12.01 4.55 -10.01
C LEU A 175 11.32 3.33 -9.41
N LEU A 176 11.85 2.79 -8.31
CA LEU A 176 11.26 1.67 -7.60
C LEU A 176 9.88 2.00 -7.04
N ALA A 177 9.70 3.19 -6.46
CA ALA A 177 8.40 3.64 -5.96
C ALA A 177 7.38 3.82 -7.11
N LEU A 178 7.78 4.39 -8.25
CA LEU A 178 6.90 4.56 -9.42
C LEU A 178 6.50 3.22 -10.03
N LYS A 179 7.41 2.24 -10.06
CA LYS A 179 7.07 0.88 -10.48
C LYS A 179 6.06 0.26 -9.51
N GLN A 180 6.30 0.33 -8.20
CA GLN A 180 5.40 -0.18 -7.17
C GLN A 180 3.99 0.43 -7.23
N SER A 181 3.85 1.73 -7.54
CA SER A 181 2.53 2.34 -7.67
C SER A 181 1.78 1.85 -8.92
N SER A 182 2.50 1.60 -10.00
CA SER A 182 1.94 1.23 -11.30
C SER A 182 1.65 -0.26 -11.42
N THR A 183 2.43 -1.13 -10.78
CA THR A 183 2.24 -2.58 -10.85
C THR A 183 1.17 -3.06 -9.88
N SER A 184 0.08 -3.56 -10.46
CA SER A 184 -0.85 -4.42 -9.74
C SER A 184 -0.24 -5.82 -9.64
N ASN A 185 0.41 -6.11 -8.50
CA ASN A 185 0.77 -7.45 -8.05
C ASN A 185 1.51 -8.35 -9.06
N THR A 186 2.71 -7.98 -9.49
CA THR A 186 3.73 -9.01 -9.77
C THR A 186 4.43 -9.28 -8.45
N ARG A 187 4.04 -10.39 -7.78
CA ARG A 187 4.82 -10.95 -6.68
C ARG A 187 6.30 -11.02 -7.09
N PRO A 188 7.26 -10.73 -6.19
CA PRO A 188 8.65 -11.08 -6.44
C PRO A 188 8.80 -12.59 -6.71
#